data_AF-A0A6N8EAL6-F1
#
_entry.id   AF-A0A6N8EAL6-F1
#
_cell.length_a   1.000
_cell.length_b   1.000
_cell.length_c   1.000
_cell.angle_alpha   90.00
_cell.angle_beta   90.00
_cell.angle_gamma   90.00
#
_symmetry.space_group_name_H-M   'P 1'
#
loop_
_entity.id
_entity.type
_entity.pdbx_description
1 polymer ?
#
loop_
_entity_poly.entity_id
_entity_poly.type
_entity_poly.pdbx_seq_one_letter_code
_entity_poly.pdbx_strand_id
1 'polypeptide(L)'
;MPNDPDSAERLVIPDFAFDRHQGHVQRLRETRIRLAKLEADIAYFQARLELIGEPTSSNRAAQRKLFTLLHKAVAKEILDTRRHHAELR
;
A
#
# COMPACT_ATOMS: atom_id res chain seq x y z
N MET A 1 42.91 -11.72 41.83
CA MET A 1 41.71 -12.14 41.09
C MET A 1 41.21 -10.92 40.33
N PRO A 2 41.27 -10.89 38.99
CA PRO A 2 40.63 -9.83 38.24
C PRO A 2 39.12 -10.12 38.26
N ASN A 3 38.35 -9.20 38.84
CA ASN A 3 36.90 -9.22 38.70
C ASN A 3 36.59 -8.59 37.34
N ASP A 4 36.16 -9.41 36.39
CA ASP A 4 35.72 -8.99 35.08
C ASP A 4 34.63 -7.91 35.20
N PRO A 5 34.73 -6.77 34.52
CA PRO A 5 33.66 -5.80 34.40
C PRO A 5 32.68 -6.25 33.30
N ASP A 6 32.07 -7.42 33.44
CA ASP A 6 31.04 -7.91 32.50
C ASP A 6 29.62 -7.66 33.06
N SER A 7 29.40 -6.43 33.52
CA SER A 7 28.08 -5.94 33.97
C SER A 7 27.60 -4.73 33.17
N ALA A 8 28.32 -4.37 32.11
CA ALA A 8 27.82 -3.40 31.14
C ALA A 8 26.69 -4.05 30.32
N GLU A 9 25.46 -3.71 30.70
CA GLU A 9 24.41 -3.47 29.71
C GLU A 9 24.06 -4.66 28.80
N ARG A 10 23.71 -5.81 29.39
CA ARG A 10 22.60 -6.56 28.79
C ARG A 10 21.35 -5.72 28.99
N LEU A 11 21.18 -4.72 28.11
CA LEU A 11 19.91 -4.10 27.81
C LEU A 11 18.95 -5.25 27.46
N VAL A 12 18.24 -5.73 28.47
CA VAL A 12 17.13 -6.65 28.31
C VAL A 12 16.06 -5.84 27.59
N ILE A 13 16.15 -5.80 26.27
CA ILE A 13 15.07 -5.29 25.43
C ILE A 13 13.88 -6.19 25.78
N PRO A 14 12.80 -5.65 26.38
CA PRO A 14 11.66 -6.47 26.78
C PRO A 14 11.08 -7.19 25.56
N ASP A 15 10.74 -8.48 25.67
CA ASP A 15 10.15 -9.26 24.57
C ASP A 15 8.95 -8.57 23.89
N PHE A 16 8.20 -7.76 24.65
CA PHE A 16 7.07 -6.95 24.16
C PHE A 16 7.45 -5.88 23.12
N ALA A 17 8.73 -5.52 23.01
CA ALA A 17 9.24 -4.62 21.98
C ALA A 17 9.39 -5.35 20.64
N PHE A 18 9.86 -6.61 20.65
CA PHE A 18 9.99 -7.43 19.45
C PHE A 18 8.63 -7.75 18.81
N ASP A 19 7.62 -8.07 19.61
CA ASP A 19 6.25 -8.31 19.13
C ASP A 19 5.63 -7.07 18.48
N ARG A 20 5.86 -5.88 19.08
CA ARG A 20 5.39 -4.61 18.50
C ARG A 20 6.10 -4.27 17.20
N HIS A 21 7.40 -4.54 17.10
CA HIS A 21 8.17 -4.35 15.87
C HIS A 21 7.70 -5.31 14.77
N GLN A 22 7.47 -6.59 15.08
CA GLN A 22 6.91 -7.54 14.11
C GLN A 22 5.52 -7.13 13.62
N GLY A 23 4.62 -6.71 14.54
CA GLY A 23 3.29 -6.23 14.17
C GLY A 23 3.30 -4.93 13.36
N HIS A 24 4.30 -4.07 13.53
CA HIS A 24 4.48 -2.89 12.69
C HIS A 24 5.00 -3.26 11.29
N VAL A 25 6.02 -4.13 11.20
CA VAL A 25 6.56 -4.61 9.92
C VAL A 25 5.50 -5.35 9.09
N GLN A 26 4.65 -6.16 9.72
CA GLN A 26 3.53 -6.83 9.05
C GLN A 26 2.52 -5.82 8.49
N ARG A 27 2.10 -4.83 9.27
CA ARG A 27 1.18 -3.77 8.80
C ARG A 27 1.76 -2.95 7.65
N LEU A 28 3.05 -2.63 7.69
CA LEU A 28 3.74 -1.96 6.58
C LEU A 28 3.75 -2.84 5.32
N ARG A 29 4.05 -4.14 5.46
CA ARG A 29 4.02 -5.09 4.35
C ARG A 29 2.62 -5.19 3.73
N GLU A 30 1.59 -5.34 4.54
CA GLU A 30 0.20 -5.38 4.08
C GLU A 30 -0.19 -4.11 3.33
N THR A 31 0.20 -2.95 3.86
CA THR A 31 -0.09 -1.66 3.23
C THR A 31 0.63 -1.52 1.88
N ARG A 32 1.89 -1.97 1.79
CA ARG A 32 2.64 -2.00 0.51
C ARG A 32 1.98 -2.92 -0.51
N ILE A 33 1.53 -4.11 -0.09
CA ILE A 33 0.80 -5.04 -0.98
C ILE A 33 -0.51 -4.40 -1.45
N ARG A 34 -1.24 -3.72 -0.56
CA ARG A 34 -2.46 -3.01 -0.91
C ARG A 34 -2.19 -1.90 -1.93
N LEU A 35 -1.17 -1.08 -1.71
CA LEU A 35 -0.77 -0.05 -2.67
C LEU A 35 -0.42 -0.63 -4.04
N ALA A 36 0.36 -1.70 -4.09
CA ALA A 36 0.72 -2.37 -5.34
C ALA A 36 -0.51 -2.89 -6.11
N LYS A 37 -1.52 -3.41 -5.39
CA LYS A 37 -2.79 -3.83 -5.99
C LYS A 37 -3.57 -2.65 -6.58
N LEU A 38 -3.69 -1.55 -5.83
CA LEU A 38 -4.37 -0.34 -6.32
C LEU A 38 -3.65 0.25 -7.54
N GLU A 39 -2.32 0.24 -7.55
CA GLU A 39 -1.52 0.69 -8.69
C GLU A 39 -1.71 -0.21 -9.92
N ALA A 40 -1.81 -1.53 -9.72
CA ALA A 40 -2.15 -2.47 -10.80
C ALA A 40 -3.57 -2.22 -11.35
N ASP A 41 -4.55 -1.94 -10.49
CA ASP A 41 -5.91 -1.60 -10.90
C ASP A 41 -5.94 -0.31 -11.75
N ILE A 42 -5.18 0.72 -11.38
CA ILE A 42 -5.03 1.95 -12.18
C ILE A 42 -4.51 1.62 -13.58
N ALA A 43 -3.42 0.85 -13.67
CA ALA A 43 -2.82 0.49 -14.95
C ALA A 43 -3.81 -0.31 -15.82
N TYR A 44 -4.53 -1.26 -15.21
CA TYR A 44 -5.57 -2.03 -15.90
C TYR A 44 -6.70 -1.14 -16.42
N PHE A 45 -7.22 -0.22 -15.61
CA PHE A 45 -8.31 0.68 -16.04
C PHE A 45 -7.85 1.64 -17.14
N GLN A 46 -6.62 2.14 -17.08
CA GLN A 46 -6.04 2.97 -18.14
C GLN A 46 -5.97 2.19 -19.46
N ALA A 47 -5.38 1.00 -19.45
CA ALA A 47 -5.31 0.14 -20.63
C ALA A 47 -6.71 -0.20 -21.18
N ARG A 48 -7.69 -0.40 -20.29
CA ARG A 48 -9.07 -0.68 -20.72
C ARG A 48 -9.74 0.53 -21.36
N LEU A 49 -9.53 1.73 -20.84
CA LEU A 49 -10.03 2.98 -21.43
C LEU A 49 -9.42 3.25 -22.80
N GLU A 50 -8.13 2.98 -22.97
CA GLU A 50 -7.43 3.03 -24.26
C GLU A 50 -8.04 2.03 -25.25
N LEU A 51 -8.25 0.79 -24.81
CA LEU A 51 -8.87 -0.26 -25.65
C LEU A 51 -10.32 0.05 -26.05
N ILE A 52 -11.09 0.72 -25.18
CA ILE A 52 -12.44 1.16 -25.52
C ILE A 52 -12.41 2.27 -26.57
N GLY A 53 -11.46 3.21 -26.44
CA GLY A 53 -11.29 4.34 -27.35
C GLY A 53 -12.53 5.23 -27.40
N GLU A 54 -12.78 5.83 -28.56
CA GLU A 54 -13.99 6.61 -28.81
C GLU A 54 -15.21 5.68 -28.91
N PRO A 55 -16.24 5.86 -28.06
CA PRO A 55 -17.35 4.93 -27.99
C PRO A 55 -18.30 5.09 -29.19
N THR A 56 -18.39 4.04 -30.02
CA THR A 56 -19.30 3.99 -31.18
C THR A 56 -20.67 3.38 -30.85
N SER A 57 -20.87 2.93 -29.61
CA SER A 57 -22.14 2.35 -29.15
C SER A 57 -22.45 2.72 -27.70
N SER A 58 -23.73 2.68 -27.33
CA SER A 58 -24.17 2.97 -25.95
C SER A 58 -23.52 2.06 -24.92
N ASN A 59 -23.27 0.79 -25.25
CA ASN A 59 -22.56 -0.14 -24.37
C ASN A 59 -21.10 0.31 -24.16
N ARG A 60 -20.38 0.67 -25.23
CA ARG A 60 -19.00 1.20 -25.10
C ARG A 60 -18.97 2.51 -24.32
N ALA A 61 -19.96 3.38 -24.50
CA ALA A 61 -20.07 4.62 -23.73
C ALA A 61 -20.28 4.34 -22.23
N ALA A 62 -21.14 3.38 -21.88
CA ALA A 62 -21.37 2.96 -20.51
C ALA A 62 -20.10 2.35 -19.88
N GLN A 63 -19.39 1.47 -20.62
CA GLN A 63 -18.12 0.90 -20.17
C GLN A 63 -17.07 1.99 -19.94
N ARG A 64 -16.92 2.94 -20.87
CA ARG A 64 -15.98 4.06 -20.73
C ARG A 64 -16.28 4.88 -19.48
N LYS A 65 -17.56 5.18 -19.23
CA LYS A 65 -18.01 5.91 -18.02
C LYS A 65 -17.67 5.13 -16.76
N LEU A 66 -17.93 3.82 -16.72
CA LEU A 66 -17.63 2.96 -15.59
C LEU A 66 -16.13 2.93 -15.28
N PHE A 67 -15.29 2.63 -16.27
CA PHE A 67 -13.83 2.56 -16.06
C PHE A 67 -13.23 3.92 -15.69
N THR A 68 -13.80 5.02 -16.19
CA THR A 68 -13.40 6.37 -15.76
C THR A 68 -13.72 6.61 -14.28
N LEU A 69 -14.88 6.15 -13.79
CA LEU A 69 -15.25 6.27 -12.38
C LEU A 69 -14.36 5.41 -11.49
N LEU A 70 -14.10 4.16 -11.90
CA LEU A 70 -13.22 3.24 -11.18
C LEU A 70 -11.80 3.79 -11.09
N HIS A 71 -11.25 4.29 -12.20
CA HIS A 71 -9.92 4.92 -12.22
C HIS A 71 -9.81 6.07 -11.23
N LYS A 72 -10.80 6.98 -11.20
CA LYS A 72 -10.83 8.10 -10.24
C LYS A 72 -10.97 7.62 -8.79
N ALA A 73 -11.80 6.62 -8.53
CA ALA A 73 -12.02 6.09 -7.19
C ALA A 73 -10.75 5.46 -6.62
N VAL A 74 -10.07 4.62 -7.40
CA VAL A 74 -8.81 3.98 -6.99
C VAL A 74 -7.70 5.01 -6.84
N ALA A 75 -7.62 6.01 -7.72
CA ALA A 75 -6.64 7.08 -7.58
C ALA A 75 -6.80 7.84 -6.26
N LYS A 76 -8.04 8.10 -5.85
CA LYS A 76 -8.34 8.68 -4.53
C LYS A 76 -7.92 7.74 -3.40
N GLU A 77 -8.22 6.45 -3.49
CA GLU A 77 -7.84 5.48 -2.45
C GLU A 77 -6.32 5.36 -2.29
N ILE A 78 -5.55 5.45 -3.37
CA ILE A 78 -4.08 5.50 -3.32
C ILE A 78 -3.63 6.75 -2.55
N LEU A 79 -4.18 7.93 -2.87
CA LEU A 79 -3.83 9.18 -2.18
C LEU A 79 -4.17 9.11 -0.69
N ASP A 80 -5.35 8.59 -0.36
CA ASP A 80 -5.78 8.41 1.03
C ASP A 80 -4.85 7.41 1.73
N THR A 81 -4.55 6.26 1.14
CA THR A 81 -3.64 5.26 1.73
C THR A 81 -2.25 5.83 1.98
N ARG A 82 -1.67 6.57 1.02
CA ARG A 82 -0.36 7.24 1.19
C ARG A 82 -0.39 8.33 2.25
N ARG A 83 -1.50 9.06 2.40
CA ARG A 83 -1.66 10.08 3.45
C ARG A 83 -1.71 9.48 4.85
N HIS A 84 -2.40 8.34 5.03
CA HIS A 84 -2.50 7.66 6.32
C HIS A 84 -1.20 6.93 6.70
N HIS A 85 -0.35 6.64 5.72
CA HIS A 85 0.92 5.93 5.91
C HIS A 85 2.09 6.74 5.35
N ALA A 86 2.34 7.92 5.92
CA ALA A 86 3.41 8.82 5.48
C ALA A 86 4.82 8.18 5.51
N GLU A 87 4.99 7.14 6.32
CA GLU A 87 6.20 6.31 6.44
C GLU A 87 6.49 5.43 5.21
N LEU A 88 5.54 5.32 4.26
CA LEU A 88 5.69 4.54 3.04
C LEU A 88 6.21 5.35 1.84
N ARG A 89 6.62 6.61 2.07
CA ARG A 89 7.06 7.54 1.03
C ARG A 89 8.55 7.46 0.74
#